data_AF-A0AAV6KVI5-F1
#
_entry.id   AF-A0AAV6KVI5-F1
#
_cell.length_a   1.000
_cell.length_b   1.000
_cell.length_c   1.000
_cell.angle_alpha   90.00
_cell.angle_beta   90.00
_cell.angle_gamma   90.00
#
_symmetry.space_group_name_H-M   'P 1'
#
loop_
_entity.id
_entity.type
_entity.pdbx_description
1 polymer ?
#
loop_
_entity_poly.entity_id
_entity_poly.type
_entity_poly.pdbx_seq_one_letter_code
_entity_poly.pdbx_strand_id
1 'polypeptide(L)' 'MEKQNVIFFFSSCFFLFHLLSGIQGVQGSHGINGFHPKKLIVFGDSYFDTGNDNKSTFSSWKVPYGITFPGKPTGRSLL' A
#
# COMPACT_ATOMS: atom_id res chain seq x y z
N MET A 1 -37.95 -25.51 -21.66
CA MET A 1 -37.29 -25.61 -20.35
C MET A 1 -35.87 -26.16 -20.47
N GLU A 2 -35.64 -27.26 -21.20
CA GLU A 2 -34.29 -27.86 -21.39
C GLU A 2 -33.18 -26.89 -21.85
N LYS A 3 -33.42 -26.05 -22.86
CA LYS A 3 -32.41 -25.13 -23.39
C LYS A 3 -31.94 -24.06 -22.38
N GLN A 4 -32.83 -23.58 -21.51
CA GLN A 4 -32.48 -22.61 -20.46
C GLN A 4 -31.63 -23.27 -19.37
N ASN A 5 -31.95 -24.51 -19.00
CA ASN A 5 -31.18 -25.27 -18.03
C ASN A 5 -29.75 -25.53 -18.51
N VAL A 6 -29.57 -25.81 -19.80
CA VAL A 6 -28.25 -25.99 -20.42
C VAL A 6 -27.42 -24.71 -20.38
N ILE A 7 -28.02 -23.57 -20.70
CA ILE A 7 -27.33 -22.26 -20.66
C ILE A 7 -26.94 -21.89 -19.22
N PHE A 8 -27.85 -22.11 -18.27
CA PHE A 8 -27.60 -21.87 -16.85
C PHE A 8 -26.46 -22.74 -16.32
N PHE A 9 -26.41 -24.01 -16.74
CA PHE A 9 -25.33 -24.93 -16.39
C PHE A 9 -23.97 -24.42 -16.88
N PHE A 10 -23.84 -24.06 -18.16
CA PHE A 10 -22.58 -23.53 -18.71
C PHE A 10 -22.15 -22.21 -18.04
N SER A 11 -23.11 -21.31 -17.76
CA SER A 11 -22.84 -20.06 -17.06
C SER A 11 -22.33 -20.28 -15.64
N SER A 12 -22.91 -21.25 -14.90
CA SER A 12 -22.47 -21.60 -13.55
C SER A 12 -21.06 -22.19 -13.53
N CYS A 13 -20.72 -23.05 -14.50
CA CYS A 13 -19.39 -23.65 -14.63
C CYS A 13 -18.31 -22.58 -14.90
N PHE A 14 -18.62 -21.59 -15.75
CA PHE A 14 -17.70 -20.49 -16.04
C PHE A 14 -17.41 -19.63 -14.79
N PHE A 15 -18.45 -19.33 -14.01
CA PHE A 15 -18.32 -18.60 -12.75
C PHE A 15 -17.48 -19.39 -11.72
N LEU A 16 -17.73 -20.70 -11.59
CA LEU A 16 -16.97 -21.57 -10.69
C LEU A 16 -15.49 -21.64 -11.07
N PHE A 17 -15.18 -21.65 -12.37
CA PHE A 17 -13.80 -21.65 -12.87
C PHE A 17 -13.05 -20.36 -12.50
N HIS A 18 -13.70 -19.20 -12.58
CA HIS A 18 -13.12 -17.92 -12.12
C HIS A 18 -12.92 -17.87 -10.60
N LEU A 19 -13.83 -18.47 -9.83
CA LEU A 19 -13.70 -18.55 -8.38
C LEU A 19 -12.51 -19.45 -7.97
N LEU A 20 -12.31 -20.56 -8.69
CA LEU A 20 -11.26 -21.53 -8.42
C LEU A 20 -9.88 -21.12 -8.97
N SER A 21 -9.82 -20.28 -10.02
CA SER A 21 -8.55 -19.79 -10.57
C SER A 21 -7.87 -18.73 -9.69
N GLY A 22 -8.55 -18.23 -8.65
CA GLY A 22 -8.07 -17.21 -7.73
C GLY A 22 -7.04 -17.68 -6.69
N ILE A 23 -6.70 -18.97 -6.62
CA ILE A 23 -5.67 -19.47 -5.69
C ILE A 23 -4.38 -19.75 -6.47
N GLN A 24 -3.66 -18.68 -6.79
CA GLN A 24 -2.23 -18.80 -7.07
C GLN A 24 -1.54 -19.08 -5.74
N GLY A 25 -1.13 -20.32 -5.52
CA GLY A 25 -0.31 -20.69 -4.36
C GLY A 25 0.90 -19.76 -4.31
N VAL A 26 1.05 -19.04 -3.20
CA VAL A 26 2.23 -18.20 -2.97
C VAL A 26 3.42 -19.14 -2.88
N GLN A 27 4.18 -19.23 -3.97
CA GLN A 27 5.47 -19.89 -3.97
C GLN A 27 6.38 -19.07 -3.06
N GLY A 28 6.59 -19.56 -1.83
CA GLY A 28 7.53 -18.97 -0.89
C GLY A 28 8.89 -18.91 -1.56
N SER A 29 9.32 -17.70 -1.94
CA SER A 29 10.56 -17.51 -2.66
C SER A 29 11.72 -17.97 -1.78
N HIS A 30 12.36 -19.01 -2.28
CA HIS A 30 13.64 -19.53 -1.82
C HIS A 30 14.67 -18.38 -1.80
N GLY A 31 15.21 -18.04 -0.62
CA GLY A 31 16.39 -17.19 -0.45
C GLY A 31 16.21 -15.70 -0.77
N ILE A 32 16.63 -14.84 0.17
CA ILE A 32 16.57 -13.37 0.09
C ILE A 32 17.68 -12.79 -0.82
N ASN A 33 17.94 -13.42 -1.96
CA ASN A 33 18.87 -12.89 -2.96
C ASN A 33 18.06 -12.28 -4.11
N GLY A 34 17.57 -11.05 -3.90
CA GLY A 34 16.89 -10.27 -4.97
C GLY A 34 15.61 -9.54 -4.58
N PHE A 35 15.16 -9.57 -3.32
CA PHE A 35 14.02 -8.74 -2.90
C PHE A 35 14.46 -7.28 -2.69
N HIS A 36 14.16 -6.44 -3.68
CA HIS A 36 14.42 -5.00 -3.66
C HIS A 36 13.09 -4.22 -3.77
N PRO A 37 12.46 -3.84 -2.65
CA PRO A 37 11.24 -3.06 -2.70
C PRO A 37 11.51 -1.69 -3.33
N LYS A 38 10.75 -1.35 -4.38
CA LYS A 38 10.96 -0.10 -5.14
C LYS A 38 10.25 1.11 -4.53
N LYS A 39 9.21 0.90 -3.73
CA LYS A 39 8.37 1.95 -3.13
C LYS A 39 7.80 1.47 -1.81
N LEU A 40 7.58 2.42 -0.90
CA LEU A 40 6.90 2.21 0.37
C LEU A 40 5.73 3.19 0.46
N ILE A 41 4.56 2.69 0.82
CA ILE A 41 3.40 3.51 1.18
C ILE A 41 3.26 3.40 2.69
N VAL A 42 3.36 4.52 3.39
CA VAL A 42 3.31 4.58 4.85
C VAL A 42 2.05 5.29 5.26
N PHE A 43 1.29 4.66 6.16
CA PHE A 43 0.16 5.27 6.84
C PHE A 43 0.47 5.32 8.32
N GLY A 44 0.01 6.37 9.00
CA GLY A 44 0.24 6.55 10.41
C GLY A 44 -0.07 7.97 10.86
N ASP A 45 0.31 8.26 12.09
CA ASP A 45 0.24 9.60 12.67
C ASP A 45 1.50 10.43 12.33
N SER A 46 1.69 11.50 13.08
CA SER A 46 2.82 12.42 13.01
C SER A 46 4.19 11.72 13.08
N TYR A 47 4.28 10.54 13.69
CA TYR A 47 5.53 9.79 13.79
C TYR A 47 6.07 9.33 12.44
N PHE A 48 5.17 9.07 11.50
CA PHE A 48 5.50 8.64 10.14
C PHE A 48 5.46 9.78 9.12
N ASP A 49 5.11 10.99 9.56
CA ASP A 49 5.03 12.16 8.71
C ASP A 49 6.43 12.69 8.34
N THR A 50 6.68 12.82 7.04
CA THR A 50 7.92 13.39 6.49
C THR A 50 7.71 14.81 5.92
N GLY A 51 6.67 15.52 6.37
CA GLY A 51 6.36 16.88 5.90
C GLY A 51 5.15 16.94 4.96
N ASN A 52 4.10 16.20 5.27
CA ASN A 52 2.81 16.26 4.59
C ASN A 52 2.01 17.52 5.00
N ASP A 53 2.34 18.11 6.14
CA ASP A 53 1.72 19.32 6.66
C ASP A 53 2.12 20.59 5.88
N ASN A 54 1.22 21.58 5.84
CA ASN A 54 1.40 22.83 5.11
C ASN A 54 2.54 23.70 5.69
N LYS A 55 3.51 24.05 4.84
CA LYS A 55 4.71 24.82 5.17
C LYS A 55 4.45 26.21 5.75
N SER A 56 3.36 26.88 5.35
CA SER A 56 3.07 28.23 5.82
C SER A 56 2.45 28.26 7.22
N THR A 57 1.70 27.22 7.57
CA THR A 57 0.94 27.15 8.81
C THR A 57 1.73 26.45 9.92
N PHE A 58 2.41 25.34 9.62
CA PHE A 58 3.06 24.52 10.65
C PHE A 58 4.40 25.08 11.11
N SER A 59 4.58 25.12 12.43
CA SER A 59 5.81 25.57 13.08
C SER A 59 6.99 24.64 12.80
N SER A 60 6.74 23.36 12.52
CA SER A 60 7.77 22.36 12.17
C SER A 60 8.60 22.74 10.93
N TRP A 61 8.12 23.69 10.12
CA TRP A 61 8.81 24.24 8.96
C TRP A 61 9.61 25.52 9.23
N LYS A 62 9.45 26.14 10.41
CA LYS A 62 10.00 27.46 10.76
C LYS A 62 11.22 27.32 11.67
N VAL A 63 12.30 28.03 11.36
CA VAL A 63 13.51 28.11 12.21
C VAL A 63 13.13 28.71 13.58
N PRO A 64 13.63 28.18 14.71
CA PRO A 64 14.61 27.08 14.86
C PRO A 64 13.99 25.69 14.94
N TYR A 65 12.67 25.54 14.78
CA TYR A 65 12.00 24.26 14.94
C TYR A 65 12.20 23.35 13.73
N GLY A 66 12.14 22.04 13.98
CA GLY A 66 12.28 20.96 13.01
C GLY A 66 13.68 20.79 12.40
N ILE A 67 14.69 21.54 12.81
CA ILE A 67 16.08 21.23 12.47
C ILE A 67 16.60 20.11 13.40
N THR A 68 17.34 19.15 12.87
CA THR A 68 18.11 18.13 13.61
C THR A 68 19.59 18.52 13.60
N PHE A 69 20.40 18.03 14.53
CA PHE A 69 21.86 18.24 14.51
C PHE A 69 22.56 17.22 13.59
N PRO A 70 23.59 17.59 12.79
CA PRO A 70 24.22 18.92 12.62
C PRO A 70 23.53 19.85 11.59
N GLY A 71 22.26 19.58 11.24
CA GLY A 71 21.36 20.40 10.40
C GLY A 71 20.46 19.53 9.48
N LYS A 72 19.28 20.02 9.04
CA LYS A 72 18.16 19.27 8.36
C LYS A 72 17.33 18.44 9.33
N PRO A 73 16.18 17.85 8.99
CA PRO A 73 15.14 18.30 8.09
C PRO A 73 13.84 18.62 8.85
N THR A 74 13.20 19.70 8.41
CA THR A 74 11.98 20.32 8.93
C THR A 74 10.72 19.87 8.20
N GLY A 75 9.58 19.97 8.87
CA GLY A 75 8.27 19.56 8.36
C GLY A 75 7.67 18.36 9.06
N ARG A 76 8.47 17.60 9.82
CA ARG A 76 7.96 16.57 10.72
C ARG A 76 7.12 17.23 11.81
N SER A 77 5.82 16.96 11.83
CA SER A 77 4.97 17.32 12.96
C SER A 77 5.40 16.51 14.18
N LEU A 78 5.65 17.19 15.31
CA LEU A 78 5.78 16.56 16.62
C LEU A 78 4.55 16.97 17.42
N LEU A 79 3.43 16.31 17.15
CA LEU A 79 2.17 16.44 17.89
C LEU A 79 1.63 15.04 18.18
#